data_AF-A0AAC9LJK5-F1
#
_entry.id   AF-A0AAC9LJK5-F1
#
_cell.length_a   1.000
_cell.length_b   1.000
_cell.length_c   1.000
_cell.angle_alpha   90.00
_cell.angle_beta   90.00
_cell.angle_gamma   90.00
#
_symmetry.space_group_name_H-M   'P 1'
#
loop_
_entity.id
_entity.type
_entity.pdbx_description
1 polymer ?
#
loop_
_entity_poly.entity_id
_entity_poly.type
_entity_poly.pdbx_seq_one_letter_code
_entity_poly.pdbx_strand_id
1 'polypeptide(L)'
;MDNKITFFRFSNSRISFSNTIKNEEIKEKNDFKRYRKNLSEYQEMDLKELTSKELEIISDFKHERKTFEKNLNYEYKNLIKEIIDSNGCIQEPTENHQPIVKEFFKQINEKFQISELNELIKQNGFNYYYKKHKELKQQVESQIPHDRIEIQDMDELNSIIESENRKGWSIKQIEGIQSAHYDYNADSYSGYGYGYSFTEGIMIVWNKK
;
A
#
# COMPACT_ATOMS: atom_id res chain seq x y z
N MET A 1 -24.47 22.75 45.27
CA MET A 1 -23.71 22.76 44.00
C MET A 1 -24.13 21.53 43.25
N ASP A 2 -24.87 21.71 42.15
CA ASP A 2 -25.38 20.58 41.38
C ASP A 2 -24.32 20.17 40.37
N ASN A 3 -23.90 18.90 40.45
CA ASN A 3 -23.04 18.28 39.45
C ASN A 3 -23.87 17.25 38.69
N LYS A 4 -23.51 17.02 37.43
CA LYS A 4 -24.02 15.88 36.66
C LYS A 4 -22.93 15.29 35.80
N ILE A 5 -23.18 14.10 35.27
CA ILE A 5 -22.23 13.35 34.47
C ILE A 5 -22.88 12.98 33.15
N THR A 6 -22.13 13.13 32.05
CA THR A 6 -22.52 12.65 30.71
C THR A 6 -21.46 11.68 30.20
N PHE A 7 -21.90 10.58 29.62
CA PHE A 7 -21.02 9.62 28.95
C PHE A 7 -21.21 9.75 27.45
N PHE A 8 -20.10 9.76 26.71
CA PHE A 8 -20.08 9.76 25.25
C PHE A 8 -19.20 8.60 24.81
N ARG A 9 -19.70 7.77 23.89
CA ARG A 9 -18.99 6.58 23.40
C ARG A 9 -18.64 6.81 21.93
N PHE A 10 -17.38 6.55 21.56
CA PHE A 10 -16.96 6.67 20.15
C PHE A 10 -17.61 5.57 19.30
N SER A 11 -18.02 5.93 18.09
CA SER A 11 -18.66 5.06 17.10
C SER A 11 -17.89 3.75 16.87
N ASN A 12 -16.57 3.84 16.69
CA ASN A 12 -15.68 2.70 16.42
C ASN A 12 -15.06 2.09 17.69
N SER A 13 -15.61 2.37 18.88
CA SER A 13 -15.11 1.89 20.17
C SER A 13 -15.11 0.38 20.38
N ARG A 14 -15.87 -0.37 19.56
CA ARG A 14 -15.94 -1.85 19.61
C ARG A 14 -14.97 -2.54 18.64
N ILE A 15 -14.29 -1.78 17.80
CA ILE A 15 -13.35 -2.34 16.82
C ILE A 15 -11.97 -2.41 17.49
N SER A 16 -11.39 -3.60 17.54
CA SER A 16 -10.01 -3.78 17.98
C SER A 16 -9.10 -3.03 17.00
N PHE A 17 -8.37 -2.04 17.50
CA PHE A 17 -7.36 -1.38 16.69
C PHE A 17 -6.15 -2.28 16.60
N SER A 18 -5.88 -2.72 15.39
CA SER A 18 -4.66 -3.42 15.04
C SER A 18 -3.72 -2.45 14.33
N ASN A 19 -2.58 -2.15 14.96
CA ASN A 19 -1.49 -1.42 14.32
C ASN A 19 -1.04 -2.14 13.04
N THR A 20 -1.12 -3.46 13.01
CA THR A 20 -0.82 -4.28 11.83
C THR A 20 -1.76 -3.93 10.68
N ILE A 21 -3.08 -3.91 10.93
CA ILE A 21 -4.09 -3.57 9.92
C ILE A 21 -3.88 -2.14 9.41
N LYS A 22 -3.68 -1.16 10.30
CA LYS A 22 -3.45 0.24 9.88
C LYS A 22 -2.18 0.41 9.04
N ASN A 23 -1.10 -0.30 9.38
CA ASN A 23 0.13 -0.28 8.58
C ASN A 23 -0.04 -0.98 7.23
N GLU A 24 -0.83 -2.05 7.17
CA GLU A 24 -1.20 -2.73 5.93
C GLU A 24 -2.02 -1.81 5.02
N GLU A 25 -3.03 -1.09 5.54
CA GLU A 25 -3.79 -0.10 4.77
C GLU A 25 -2.92 1.03 4.21
N ILE A 26 -2.01 1.57 5.02
CA ILE A 26 -1.07 2.62 4.57
C ILE A 26 -0.20 2.07 3.43
N LYS A 27 0.29 0.84 3.57
CA LYS A 27 1.09 0.17 2.55
C LYS A 27 0.28 -0.04 1.27
N GLU A 28 -0.94 -0.54 1.38
CA GLU A 28 -1.85 -0.76 0.24
C GLU A 28 -2.18 0.54 -0.49
N LYS A 29 -2.45 1.64 0.24
CA LYS A 29 -2.68 2.98 -0.35
C LYS A 29 -1.44 3.49 -1.07
N ASN A 30 -0.25 3.27 -0.52
CA ASN A 30 1.01 3.65 -1.16
C ASN A 30 1.29 2.81 -2.40
N ASP A 31 1.08 1.50 -2.33
CA ASP A 31 1.22 0.57 -3.45
C ASP A 31 0.22 0.91 -4.57
N PHE A 32 -1.03 1.22 -4.23
CA PHE A 32 -2.05 1.67 -5.18
C PHE A 32 -1.62 2.94 -5.93
N LYS A 33 -1.13 3.96 -5.21
CA LYS A 33 -0.58 5.18 -5.82
C LYS A 33 0.61 4.87 -6.73
N ARG A 34 1.51 3.97 -6.31
CA ARG A 34 2.66 3.54 -7.11
C ARG A 34 2.22 2.89 -8.41
N TYR A 35 1.29 1.93 -8.36
CA TYR A 35 0.80 1.25 -9.57
C TYR A 35 0.06 2.20 -10.51
N ARG A 36 -0.74 3.12 -9.98
CA ARG A 36 -1.40 4.16 -10.79
C ARG A 36 -0.38 5.04 -11.51
N LYS A 37 0.70 5.44 -10.82
CA LYS A 37 1.79 6.23 -11.42
C LYS A 37 2.48 5.43 -12.52
N ASN A 38 2.86 4.17 -12.27
CA ASN A 38 3.52 3.34 -13.27
C ASN A 38 2.64 3.14 -14.51
N LEU A 39 1.33 2.95 -14.34
CA LEU A 39 0.40 2.86 -15.48
C LEU A 39 0.37 4.12 -16.35
N SER A 40 0.57 5.30 -15.77
CA SER A 40 0.61 6.55 -16.54
C SER A 40 1.81 6.66 -17.48
N GLU A 41 2.82 5.79 -17.32
CA GLU A 41 3.99 5.69 -18.20
C GLU A 41 3.71 4.84 -19.46
N TYR A 42 2.60 4.08 -19.47
CA TYR A 42 2.15 3.23 -20.58
C TYR A 42 0.94 3.86 -21.30
N GLN A 43 1.08 5.12 -21.72
CA GLN A 43 -0.02 5.85 -22.36
C GLN A 43 -0.57 5.07 -23.56
N GLU A 44 -1.90 5.02 -23.69
CA GLU A 44 -2.62 4.42 -24.83
C GLU A 44 -2.51 2.89 -24.97
N MET A 45 -2.05 2.16 -23.95
CA MET A 45 -2.06 0.70 -23.94
C MET A 45 -3.33 0.12 -23.31
N ASP A 46 -3.89 -0.91 -23.96
CA ASP A 46 -5.01 -1.70 -23.45
C ASP A 46 -4.55 -3.03 -22.83
N LEU A 47 -5.39 -3.60 -21.97
CA LEU A 47 -5.14 -4.92 -21.39
C LEU A 47 -5.22 -5.98 -22.49
N LYS A 48 -4.10 -6.63 -22.79
CA LYS A 48 -4.00 -7.76 -23.72
C LYS A 48 -3.25 -8.89 -23.05
N GLU A 49 -3.91 -10.03 -22.82
CA GLU A 49 -3.23 -11.20 -22.26
C GLU A 49 -2.21 -11.76 -23.25
N LEU A 50 -1.02 -12.06 -22.72
CA LEU A 50 0.04 -12.69 -23.49
C LEU A 50 -0.19 -14.19 -23.56
N THR A 51 0.01 -14.75 -24.74
CA THR A 51 0.01 -16.20 -24.98
C THR A 51 1.18 -16.89 -24.30
N SER A 52 1.10 -18.20 -24.10
CA SER A 52 2.19 -18.98 -23.52
C SER A 52 3.51 -18.83 -24.29
N LYS A 53 3.45 -18.72 -25.62
CA LYS A 53 4.62 -18.52 -26.48
C LYS A 53 5.26 -17.14 -26.26
N GLU A 54 4.44 -16.08 -26.16
CA GLU A 54 4.94 -14.73 -25.88
C GLU A 54 5.58 -14.64 -24.48
N LEU A 55 5.02 -15.34 -23.49
CA LEU A 55 5.60 -15.45 -22.16
C LEU A 55 6.92 -16.24 -22.16
N GLU A 56 7.02 -17.28 -22.99
CA GLU A 56 8.24 -18.06 -23.19
C GLU A 56 9.36 -17.19 -23.79
N ILE A 57 9.07 -16.37 -24.81
CA ILE A 57 10.03 -15.40 -25.37
C ILE A 57 10.58 -14.45 -24.29
N ILE A 58 9.71 -13.91 -23.43
CA ILE A 58 10.14 -13.04 -22.32
C ILE A 58 11.00 -13.81 -21.31
N SER A 59 10.65 -15.07 -21.03
CA SER A 59 11.40 -15.94 -20.12
C SER A 59 12.80 -16.25 -20.67
N ASP A 60 12.89 -16.56 -21.96
CA ASP A 60 14.15 -16.84 -22.65
C ASP A 60 15.05 -15.62 -22.66
N PHE A 61 14.51 -14.42 -22.95
CA PHE A 61 15.27 -13.18 -22.82
C PHE A 61 15.84 -12.98 -21.41
N LYS A 62 15.02 -13.19 -20.36
CA LYS A 62 15.48 -13.11 -18.97
C LYS A 62 16.57 -14.14 -18.66
N HIS A 63 16.47 -15.33 -19.24
CA HIS A 63 17.46 -16.38 -19.09
C HIS A 63 18.78 -15.98 -19.76
N GLU A 64 18.75 -15.56 -21.01
CA GLU A 64 19.92 -15.09 -21.77
C GLU A 64 20.64 -13.96 -21.04
N ARG A 65 19.89 -12.96 -20.57
CA ARG A 65 20.44 -11.87 -19.77
C ARG A 65 21.14 -12.38 -18.51
N LYS A 66 20.51 -13.26 -17.73
CA LYS A 66 21.10 -13.81 -16.51
C LYS A 66 22.35 -14.65 -16.81
N THR A 67 22.33 -15.43 -17.88
CA THR A 67 23.47 -16.24 -18.31
C THR A 67 24.63 -15.37 -18.73
N PHE A 68 24.37 -14.29 -19.49
CA PHE A 68 25.38 -13.30 -19.82
C PHE A 68 25.95 -12.64 -18.57
N GLU A 69 25.09 -12.09 -17.69
CA GLU A 69 25.50 -11.44 -16.44
C GLU A 69 26.31 -12.37 -15.52
N LYS A 70 26.03 -13.67 -15.50
CA LYS A 70 26.81 -14.67 -14.72
C LYS A 70 28.24 -14.82 -15.23
N ASN A 71 28.47 -14.68 -16.53
CA ASN A 71 29.78 -14.83 -17.15
C ASN A 71 30.61 -13.53 -17.09
N LEU A 72 30.02 -12.42 -16.63
CA LEU A 72 30.70 -11.14 -16.48
C LEU A 72 31.41 -11.00 -15.13
N ASN A 73 32.57 -10.34 -15.16
CA ASN A 73 33.18 -9.79 -13.95
C ASN A 73 32.22 -8.82 -13.26
N TYR A 74 32.31 -8.74 -11.93
CA TYR A 74 31.41 -7.92 -11.11
C TYR A 74 31.36 -6.46 -11.55
N GLU A 75 32.49 -5.90 -11.98
CA GLU A 75 32.61 -4.52 -12.48
C GLU A 75 31.76 -4.25 -13.74
N TYR A 76 31.53 -5.27 -14.58
CA TYR A 76 30.79 -5.14 -15.83
C TYR A 76 29.29 -5.44 -15.71
N LYS A 77 28.85 -6.07 -14.60
CA LYS A 77 27.42 -6.43 -14.41
C LYS A 77 26.48 -5.24 -14.46
N ASN A 78 26.93 -4.08 -13.98
CA ASN A 78 26.10 -2.87 -13.98
C ASN A 78 26.06 -2.17 -15.34
N LEU A 79 27.05 -2.41 -16.22
CA LEU A 79 27.09 -1.78 -17.55
C LEU A 79 25.95 -2.25 -18.45
N ILE A 80 25.45 -3.48 -18.25
CA ILE A 80 24.30 -3.99 -19.01
C ILE A 80 23.04 -3.15 -18.78
N LYS A 81 22.94 -2.47 -17.64
CA LYS A 81 21.83 -1.56 -17.34
C LYS A 81 21.87 -0.28 -18.18
N GLU A 82 22.99 0.05 -18.83
CA GLU A 82 23.10 1.25 -19.68
C GLU A 82 22.17 1.21 -20.89
N ILE A 83 21.85 0.00 -21.37
CA ILE A 83 20.96 -0.20 -22.52
C ILE A 83 19.61 -0.81 -22.14
N ILE A 84 19.29 -0.91 -20.85
CA ILE A 84 18.02 -1.42 -20.37
C ILE A 84 17.28 -0.27 -19.67
N ASP A 85 16.13 0.12 -20.22
CA ASP A 85 15.36 1.22 -19.65
C ASP A 85 14.64 0.82 -18.34
N SER A 86 13.95 1.78 -17.72
CA SER A 86 13.20 1.56 -16.47
C SER A 86 12.07 0.54 -16.60
N ASN A 87 11.58 0.29 -17.82
CA ASN A 87 10.56 -0.71 -18.13
C ASN A 87 11.17 -2.08 -18.46
N GLY A 88 12.51 -2.18 -18.51
CA GLY A 88 13.23 -3.40 -18.86
C GLY A 88 13.39 -3.61 -20.36
N CYS A 89 13.04 -2.63 -21.19
CA CYS A 89 13.21 -2.70 -22.65
C CYS A 89 14.67 -2.50 -23.02
N ILE A 90 15.13 -3.22 -24.05
CA ILE A 90 16.49 -3.11 -24.56
C ILE A 90 16.58 -2.01 -25.62
N GLN A 91 17.58 -1.15 -25.47
CA GLN A 91 17.87 -0.02 -26.34
C GLN A 91 19.12 -0.30 -27.17
N GLU A 92 19.18 0.31 -28.36
CA GLU A 92 20.36 0.19 -29.21
C GLU A 92 21.56 0.91 -28.55
N PRO A 93 22.74 0.27 -28.47
CA PRO A 93 23.90 0.87 -27.85
C PRO A 93 24.49 2.01 -28.71
N THR A 94 24.83 3.13 -28.06
CA THR A 94 25.58 4.23 -28.65
C THR A 94 27.08 3.94 -28.80
N GLU A 95 27.80 4.82 -29.50
CA GLU A 95 29.25 4.73 -29.69
C GLU A 95 30.04 4.71 -28.38
N ASN A 96 29.56 5.43 -27.35
CA ASN A 96 30.21 5.59 -26.05
C ASN A 96 30.10 4.36 -25.14
N HIS A 97 29.19 3.42 -25.44
CA HIS A 97 29.04 2.22 -24.62
C HIS A 97 30.23 1.27 -24.77
N GLN A 98 30.55 0.59 -23.68
CA GLN A 98 31.63 -0.38 -23.61
C GLN A 98 31.42 -1.54 -24.60
N PRO A 99 32.50 -2.14 -25.16
CA PRO A 99 32.39 -3.24 -26.12
C PRO A 99 31.53 -4.41 -25.63
N ILE A 100 31.58 -4.72 -24.33
CA ILE A 100 30.81 -5.79 -23.71
C ILE A 100 29.29 -5.55 -23.77
N VAL A 101 28.86 -4.29 -23.72
CA VAL A 101 27.44 -3.90 -23.83
C VAL A 101 26.98 -4.07 -25.28
N LYS A 102 27.83 -3.71 -26.25
CA LYS A 102 27.57 -3.92 -27.68
C LYS A 102 27.51 -5.40 -28.04
N GLU A 103 28.39 -6.20 -27.45
CA GLU A 103 28.37 -7.67 -27.60
C GLU A 103 27.08 -8.27 -27.06
N PHE A 104 26.65 -7.86 -25.87
CA PHE A 104 25.37 -8.30 -25.31
C PHE A 104 24.19 -7.95 -26.23
N PHE A 105 24.11 -6.69 -26.69
CA PHE A 105 23.04 -6.27 -27.60
C PHE A 105 23.04 -7.12 -28.88
N LYS A 106 24.21 -7.37 -29.48
CA LYS A 106 24.35 -8.21 -30.67
C LYS A 106 23.83 -9.63 -30.43
N GLN A 107 24.23 -10.27 -29.33
CA GLN A 107 23.75 -11.61 -28.98
C GLN A 107 22.21 -11.67 -28.83
N ILE A 108 21.62 -10.65 -28.19
CA ILE A 108 20.16 -10.59 -28.05
C ILE A 108 19.50 -10.35 -29.41
N ASN A 109 20.03 -9.46 -30.24
CA ASN A 109 19.48 -9.15 -31.57
C ASN A 109 19.60 -10.33 -32.56
N GLU A 110 20.56 -11.24 -32.35
CA GLU A 110 20.66 -12.49 -33.11
C GLU A 110 19.59 -13.52 -32.71
N LYS A 111 19.08 -13.45 -31.47
CA LYS A 111 18.09 -14.41 -30.93
C LYS A 111 16.65 -13.90 -30.96
N PHE A 112 16.47 -12.59 -30.87
CA PHE A 112 15.17 -11.96 -30.73
C PHE A 112 15.02 -10.80 -31.69
N GLN A 113 13.83 -10.68 -32.29
CA GLN A 113 13.45 -9.44 -32.95
C GLN A 113 13.18 -8.38 -31.87
N ILE A 114 14.11 -7.43 -31.71
CA ILE A 114 14.14 -6.48 -30.58
C ILE A 114 12.86 -5.66 -30.46
N SER A 115 12.26 -5.24 -31.58
CA SER A 115 11.01 -4.49 -31.58
C SER A 115 9.87 -5.28 -30.95
N GLU A 116 9.67 -6.52 -31.38
CA GLU A 116 8.64 -7.43 -30.85
C GLU A 116 8.91 -7.76 -29.39
N LEU A 117 10.16 -8.08 -29.04
CA LEU A 117 10.55 -8.34 -27.65
C LEU A 117 10.21 -7.16 -26.74
N ASN A 118 10.53 -5.93 -27.16
CA ASN A 118 10.23 -4.74 -26.38
C ASN A 118 8.73 -4.48 -26.24
N GLU A 119 7.93 -4.73 -27.28
CA GLU A 119 6.47 -4.67 -27.18
C GLU A 119 5.92 -5.68 -26.17
N LEU A 120 6.43 -6.91 -26.19
CA LEU A 120 6.05 -7.96 -25.24
C LEU A 120 6.45 -7.59 -23.80
N ILE A 121 7.65 -7.05 -23.58
CA ILE A 121 8.11 -6.57 -22.27
C ILE A 121 7.18 -5.46 -21.76
N LYS A 122 6.86 -4.47 -22.61
CA LYS A 122 5.95 -3.38 -22.25
C LYS A 122 4.55 -3.89 -21.91
N GLN A 123 3.96 -4.74 -22.75
CA GLN A 123 2.63 -5.29 -22.51
C GLN A 123 2.60 -6.12 -21.22
N ASN A 124 3.64 -6.91 -20.95
CA ASN A 124 3.73 -7.68 -19.72
C ASN A 124 3.82 -6.79 -18.47
N GLY A 125 4.62 -5.72 -18.53
CA GLY A 125 4.72 -4.72 -17.47
C GLY A 125 3.38 -4.02 -17.22
N PHE A 126 2.73 -3.53 -18.28
CA PHE A 126 1.40 -2.93 -18.22
C PHE A 126 0.37 -3.89 -17.60
N ASN A 127 0.28 -5.13 -18.09
CA ASN A 127 -0.66 -6.13 -17.59
C ASN A 127 -0.49 -6.38 -16.09
N TYR A 128 0.76 -6.48 -15.62
CA TYR A 128 1.07 -6.66 -14.21
C TYR A 128 0.56 -5.48 -13.37
N TYR A 129 0.92 -4.24 -13.76
CA TYR A 129 0.50 -3.06 -13.03
C TYR A 129 -1.01 -2.84 -13.09
N TYR A 130 -1.65 -3.14 -14.21
CA TYR A 130 -3.11 -3.02 -14.37
C TYR A 130 -3.85 -3.99 -13.46
N LYS A 131 -3.45 -5.28 -13.46
CA LYS A 131 -4.07 -6.29 -12.58
C LYS A 131 -3.90 -5.91 -11.11
N LYS A 132 -2.69 -5.51 -10.69
CA LYS A 132 -2.42 -5.08 -9.30
C LYS A 132 -3.16 -3.81 -8.89
N HIS A 133 -3.23 -2.83 -9.78
CA HIS A 133 -4.00 -1.61 -9.54
C HIS A 133 -5.50 -1.93 -9.39
N LYS A 134 -6.05 -2.81 -10.23
CA LYS A 134 -7.48 -3.20 -10.17
C LYS A 134 -7.80 -3.96 -8.88
N GLU A 135 -6.94 -4.89 -8.46
CA GLU A 135 -7.07 -5.63 -7.18
C GLU A 135 -7.09 -4.66 -5.98
N LEU A 136 -6.10 -3.77 -5.91
CA LEU A 136 -5.97 -2.82 -4.80
C LEU A 136 -7.02 -1.71 -4.82
N LYS A 137 -7.50 -1.32 -6.01
CA LYS A 137 -8.58 -0.34 -6.14
C LYS A 137 -9.80 -0.76 -5.33
N GLN A 138 -10.24 -2.01 -5.51
CA GLN A 138 -11.39 -2.55 -4.79
C GLN A 138 -11.15 -2.56 -3.28
N GLN A 139 -9.97 -2.97 -2.84
CA GLN A 139 -9.61 -3.02 -1.42
C GLN A 139 -9.60 -1.63 -0.79
N VAL A 140 -8.89 -0.67 -1.39
CA VAL A 140 -8.80 0.71 -0.90
C VAL A 140 -10.15 1.43 -0.95
N GLU A 141 -10.98 1.19 -1.98
CA GLU A 141 -12.32 1.78 -2.07
C GLU A 141 -13.32 1.13 -1.09
N SER A 142 -13.09 -0.12 -0.68
CA SER A 142 -13.93 -0.85 0.28
C SER A 142 -13.55 -0.66 1.74
N GLN A 143 -12.39 -0.06 2.03
CA GLN A 143 -11.91 0.14 3.40
C GLN A 143 -12.81 1.14 4.15
N ILE A 144 -13.55 0.62 5.14
CA ILE A 144 -14.18 1.43 6.19
C ILE A 144 -13.05 2.05 7.02
N PRO A 145 -13.03 3.37 7.26
CA PRO A 145 -11.97 4.01 8.03
C PRO A 145 -11.75 3.31 9.38
N HIS A 146 -10.53 2.81 9.62
CA HIS A 146 -10.14 2.21 10.90
C HIS A 146 -9.74 3.23 11.97
N ASP A 147 -10.13 4.49 11.81
CA ASP A 147 -9.90 5.48 12.86
C ASP A 147 -10.88 5.22 14.01
N ARG A 148 -10.33 5.05 15.22
CA ARG A 148 -11.11 4.75 16.44
C ARG A 148 -12.07 5.89 16.82
N ILE A 149 -11.74 7.12 16.42
CA ILE A 149 -12.53 8.33 16.63
C ILE A 149 -12.72 8.94 15.26
N GLU A 150 -13.95 8.94 14.77
CA GLU A 150 -14.28 9.57 13.49
C GLU A 150 -14.55 11.07 13.67
N ILE A 151 -14.55 11.83 12.57
CA ILE A 151 -14.91 13.26 12.60
C ILE A 151 -16.33 13.44 13.13
N GLN A 152 -17.23 12.53 12.77
CA GLN A 152 -18.62 12.50 13.23
C GLN A 152 -18.72 12.37 14.75
N ASP A 153 -17.83 11.61 15.38
CA ASP A 153 -17.78 11.51 16.85
C ASP A 153 -17.45 12.87 17.49
N MET A 154 -16.53 13.63 16.87
CA MET A 154 -16.17 14.97 17.33
C MET A 154 -17.31 15.97 17.14
N ASP A 155 -18.01 15.88 16.01
CA ASP A 155 -19.17 16.74 15.73
C ASP A 155 -20.32 16.47 16.71
N GLU A 156 -20.63 15.20 16.99
CA GLU A 156 -21.66 14.82 17.97
C GLU A 156 -21.29 15.27 19.38
N LEU A 157 -20.04 15.06 19.79
CA LEU A 157 -19.54 15.50 21.08
C LEU A 157 -19.66 17.03 21.25
N ASN A 158 -19.25 17.80 20.24
CA ASN A 158 -19.35 19.25 20.26
C ASN A 158 -20.82 19.70 20.37
N SER A 159 -21.74 19.05 19.65
CA SER A 159 -23.18 19.31 19.73
C SER A 159 -23.73 19.09 21.14
N ILE A 160 -23.32 18.01 21.82
CA ILE A 160 -23.69 17.74 23.22
C ILE A 160 -23.18 18.86 24.12
N ILE A 161 -21.91 19.26 23.96
CA ILE A 161 -21.30 20.30 24.79
C ILE A 161 -22.01 21.64 24.61
N GLU A 162 -22.32 22.04 23.38
CA GLU A 162 -23.07 23.26 23.11
C GLU A 162 -24.47 23.23 23.72
N SER A 163 -25.20 22.12 23.56
CA SER A 163 -26.53 21.94 24.12
C SER A 163 -26.53 22.09 25.64
N GLU A 164 -25.53 21.51 26.31
CA GLU A 164 -25.42 21.59 27.77
C GLU A 164 -24.96 22.96 28.27
N ASN A 165 -24.06 23.62 27.54
CA ASN A 165 -23.68 25.01 27.82
C ASN A 165 -24.89 25.95 27.71
N ARG A 166 -25.76 25.78 26.70
CA ARG A 166 -27.01 26.57 26.55
C ARG A 166 -27.98 26.36 27.72
N LYS A 167 -27.94 25.19 28.37
CA LYS A 167 -28.71 24.89 29.59
C LYS A 167 -28.05 25.43 30.87
N GLY A 168 -26.97 26.21 30.78
CA GLY A 168 -26.28 26.81 31.91
C GLY A 168 -25.36 25.86 32.68
N TRP A 169 -24.93 24.77 32.06
CA TRP A 169 -23.89 23.91 32.61
C TRP A 169 -22.52 24.40 32.12
N SER A 170 -21.47 24.15 32.89
CA SER A 170 -20.08 24.22 32.43
C SER A 170 -19.38 22.89 32.65
N ILE A 171 -18.37 22.64 31.83
CA ILE A 171 -17.48 21.49 32.00
C ILE A 171 -16.61 21.77 33.23
N LYS A 172 -16.70 20.87 34.22
CA LYS A 172 -15.81 20.83 35.37
C LYS A 172 -14.59 19.95 35.08
N GLN A 173 -14.81 18.80 34.42
CA GLN A 173 -13.75 17.83 34.11
C GLN A 173 -14.17 16.95 32.93
N ILE A 174 -13.18 16.46 32.17
CA ILE A 174 -13.35 15.41 31.15
C ILE A 174 -12.36 14.28 31.48
N GLU A 175 -12.82 13.05 31.46
CA GLU A 175 -12.00 11.85 31.64
C GLU A 175 -12.22 10.86 30.49
N GLY A 176 -11.18 10.14 30.07
CA GLY A 176 -11.29 9.07 29.09
C GLY A 176 -11.79 7.77 29.73
N ILE A 177 -12.81 7.16 29.14
CA ILE A 177 -13.26 5.81 29.50
C ILE A 177 -12.31 4.83 28.84
N GLN A 178 -11.47 4.18 29.64
CA GLN A 178 -10.52 3.18 29.15
C GLN A 178 -11.19 1.81 29.13
N SER A 179 -11.04 1.11 28.01
CA SER A 179 -11.37 -0.30 27.84
C SER A 179 -10.12 -1.08 27.45
N ALA A 180 -10.11 -2.38 27.71
CA ALA A 180 -9.05 -3.28 27.28
C ALA A 180 -9.68 -4.43 26.50
N HIS A 181 -9.00 -4.88 25.45
CA HIS A 181 -9.30 -6.17 24.83
C HIS A 181 -8.17 -7.13 25.12
N TYR A 182 -8.54 -8.36 25.47
CA TYR A 182 -7.63 -9.47 25.63
C TYR A 182 -7.77 -10.35 24.39
N ASP A 183 -6.72 -10.48 23.60
CA ASP A 183 -6.65 -11.53 22.57
C ASP A 183 -6.56 -12.88 23.29
N TYR A 184 -7.71 -13.51 23.52
CA TYR A 184 -7.78 -14.89 23.97
C TYR A 184 -7.68 -15.80 22.75
N ASN A 185 -6.48 -16.32 22.48
CA ASN A 185 -6.37 -17.56 21.71
C ASN A 185 -6.88 -18.71 22.60
N ALA A 186 -8.02 -19.28 22.25
CA ALA A 186 -8.72 -20.30 23.04
C ALA A 186 -8.00 -21.67 23.11
N ASP A 187 -6.83 -21.83 22.46
CA ASP A 187 -6.19 -23.12 22.26
C ASP A 187 -4.90 -23.37 23.08
N SER A 188 -4.50 -22.47 23.98
CA SER A 188 -3.30 -22.69 24.81
C SER A 188 -3.50 -22.36 26.28
N TYR A 189 -3.26 -23.35 27.13
CA TYR A 189 -3.41 -23.40 28.60
C TYR A 189 -2.51 -22.43 29.41
N SER A 190 -2.11 -21.28 28.85
CA SER A 190 -1.35 -20.25 29.55
C SER A 190 -1.60 -18.89 28.90
N GLY A 191 -2.69 -18.23 29.32
CA GLY A 191 -3.12 -16.92 28.84
C GLY A 191 -2.23 -15.80 29.35
N TYR A 192 -1.12 -15.54 28.66
CA TYR A 192 -0.36 -14.29 28.78
C TYR A 192 -0.62 -13.45 27.52
N GLY A 193 -1.73 -12.71 27.52
CA GLY A 193 -2.03 -11.71 26.50
C GLY A 193 -1.60 -10.32 26.98
N TYR A 194 -0.91 -9.56 26.13
CA TYR A 194 -0.70 -8.12 26.37
C TYR A 194 -2.03 -7.41 26.18
N GLY A 195 -2.68 -6.99 27.28
CA GLY A 195 -3.88 -6.16 27.20
C GLY A 195 -3.50 -4.78 26.66
N TYR A 196 -4.03 -4.41 25.50
CA TYR A 196 -3.93 -3.05 24.99
C TYR A 196 -5.10 -2.23 25.56
N SER A 197 -4.79 -1.23 26.40
CA SER A 197 -5.78 -0.25 26.85
C SER A 197 -6.03 0.77 25.74
N PHE A 198 -7.29 1.14 25.55
CA PHE A 198 -7.71 2.16 24.61
C PHE A 198 -8.90 2.92 25.14
N THR A 199 -9.06 4.17 24.68
CA THR A 199 -10.19 5.00 25.07
C THR A 199 -11.41 4.66 24.21
N GLU A 200 -12.47 4.13 24.83
CA GLU A 200 -13.73 3.78 24.15
C GLU A 200 -14.74 4.93 24.12
N GLY A 201 -14.49 5.97 24.91
CA GLY A 201 -15.37 7.11 25.06
C GLY A 201 -14.83 8.07 26.11
N ILE A 202 -15.64 9.05 26.47
CA ILE A 202 -15.30 10.03 27.49
C ILE A 202 -16.46 10.22 28.48
N MET A 203 -16.10 10.56 29.71
CA MET A 203 -16.99 11.02 30.74
C MET A 203 -16.79 12.52 30.92
N ILE A 204 -17.87 13.29 30.93
CA ILE A 204 -17.85 14.73 31.20
C ILE A 204 -18.57 14.98 32.52
N VAL A 205 -17.88 15.59 33.46
CA VAL A 205 -18.45 16.09 34.71
C VAL A 205 -18.80 17.55 34.51
N TRP A 206 -20.05 17.88 34.77
CA TRP A 206 -20.60 19.22 34.65
C TRP A 206 -20.82 19.85 36.02
N ASN A 207 -20.66 21.17 36.11
CA ASN A 207 -21.16 21.96 37.23
C ASN A 207 -22.22 22.95 36.73
N LYS A 208 -23.28 23.14 37.51
CA LYS A 208 -24.26 24.17 37.22
C LYS A 208 -23.65 25.54 37.51
N LYS A 209 -23.70 26.45 36.54
CA LYS A 209 -23.35 27.86 36.74
C LYS A 209 -24.39 28.56 37.60
#